data_AF-A0AAW1K7F6-F1
#
_entry.id   AF-A0AAW1K7F6-F1
#
_cell.length_a   1.000
_cell.length_b   1.000
_cell.length_c   1.000
_cell.angle_alpha   90.00
_cell.angle_beta   90.00
_cell.angle_gamma   90.00
#
_symmetry.space_group_name_H-M   'P 1'
#
loop_
_entity.id
_entity.type
_entity.pdbx_description
1 polymer ?
#
loop_
_entity_poly.entity_id
_entity_poly.type
_entity_poly.pdbx_seq_one_letter_code
_entity_poly.pdbx_strand_id
1 'polypeptide(L)'
;MEYLSRVLMEVQNFQGFKYHSLYRRIQLSHLCFADDLLLFCYGNVASVSILMRGFLTFSSASGLVMNKQNSVLVEKIVDRICALGSRHLSYGGRLALVRSVFACLHNYWARIFILPKTIIKKIEDVCRNFLWKGSYLYTSPPLVAWDHLCKEKKHGRLGLISAYEWNIAAVAKYVWWLANKKDHLWVRWINGVYLKGRTWREMKQVANATWSWKSLCRVKETMEPGYHGDWWMASGTEYTIRSGYNWLRAGGQVPVTWDHFVWNIIALPKHSFIAWLIMKERLLTKTRLLKLGARVNTDCPICDSPGENQVHVMCTFIVRCVQLLASKLGFSLPLSDVEKWWSTNRFRSLFHKKVVGAIIIGLIYQIWAARNRCLHDGIPWRLEVVVKRVMSEVIVCCRHKISTPVLRRYQTWFDSLA
;
A
#
# COMPACT_ATOMS: atom_id res chain seq x y z
N MET A 1 20.94 -30.32 3.44
CA MET A 1 21.65 -29.34 2.60
C MET A 1 23.17 -29.49 2.64
N GLU A 2 23.80 -29.70 3.79
CA GLU A 2 25.27 -29.89 3.86
C GLU A 2 25.76 -31.12 3.05
N TYR A 3 25.00 -32.23 3.11
CA TYR A 3 25.24 -33.41 2.27
C TYR A 3 25.17 -33.08 0.77
N LEU A 4 24.18 -32.29 0.35
CA LEU A 4 24.08 -31.82 -1.04
C LEU A 4 25.29 -30.96 -1.43
N SER A 5 25.72 -30.04 -0.57
CA SER A 5 26.91 -29.23 -0.83
C SER A 5 28.17 -30.08 -1.00
N ARG A 6 28.36 -31.14 -0.19
CA ARG A 6 29.49 -32.08 -0.36
C ARG A 6 29.41 -32.83 -1.68
N VAL A 7 28.23 -33.35 -2.05
CA VAL A 7 28.02 -34.01 -3.35
C VAL A 7 28.33 -33.06 -4.50
N LEU A 8 27.86 -31.81 -4.44
CA LEU A 8 28.11 -30.79 -5.46
C LEU A 8 29.56 -30.28 -5.47
N MET A 9 30.30 -30.40 -4.37
CA MET A 9 31.75 -30.18 -4.34
C MET A 9 32.49 -31.29 -5.08
N GLU A 10 32.09 -32.54 -4.87
CA GLU A 10 32.74 -33.67 -5.54
C GLU A 10 32.46 -33.70 -7.04
N VAL A 11 31.25 -33.30 -7.44
CA VAL A 11 30.83 -33.16 -8.84
C VAL A 11 31.72 -32.17 -9.62
N GLN A 12 32.38 -31.21 -8.94
CA GLN A 12 33.29 -30.26 -9.58
C GLN A 12 34.59 -30.92 -10.07
N ASN A 13 34.97 -32.06 -9.49
CA ASN A 13 36.20 -32.77 -9.82
C ASN A 13 36.04 -33.69 -11.05
N PHE A 14 34.81 -33.88 -11.54
CA PHE A 14 34.55 -34.74 -12.70
C PHE A 14 35.03 -34.11 -14.00
N GLN A 15 35.66 -34.95 -14.85
CA GLN A 15 36.05 -34.54 -16.20
C GLN A 15 34.83 -34.06 -16.99
N GLY A 16 34.96 -32.89 -17.61
CA GLY A 16 33.92 -32.26 -18.42
C GLY A 16 33.09 -31.20 -17.69
N PHE A 17 33.17 -31.11 -16.35
CA PHE A 17 32.60 -30.00 -15.61
C PHE A 17 33.40 -28.72 -15.84
N LYS A 18 32.72 -27.64 -16.22
CA LYS A 18 33.31 -26.32 -16.37
C LYS A 18 32.50 -25.31 -15.55
N TYR A 19 33.21 -24.46 -14.82
CA TYR A 19 32.60 -23.30 -14.19
C TYR A 19 32.05 -22.33 -15.23
N HIS A 20 30.97 -21.66 -14.87
CA HIS A 20 30.45 -20.56 -15.68
C HIS A 20 31.56 -19.51 -15.91
N SER A 21 31.63 -18.93 -17.11
CA SER A 21 32.71 -18.02 -17.51
C SER A 21 32.87 -16.83 -16.57
N LEU A 22 31.77 -16.33 -16.00
CA LEU A 22 31.75 -15.22 -15.05
C LEU A 22 32.16 -15.58 -13.62
N TYR A 23 32.06 -16.87 -13.24
CA TYR A 23 32.26 -17.35 -11.87
C TYR A 23 33.49 -18.23 -11.72
N ARG A 24 34.24 -18.47 -12.81
CA ARG A 24 35.45 -19.30 -12.81
C ARG A 24 36.50 -18.85 -11.80
N ARG A 25 36.69 -17.54 -11.61
CA ARG A 25 37.67 -16.98 -10.66
C ARG A 25 37.32 -17.22 -9.19
N ILE A 26 36.03 -17.38 -8.88
CA ILE A 26 35.53 -17.61 -7.53
C ILE A 26 35.14 -19.07 -7.28
N GLN A 27 35.29 -19.94 -8.29
CA GLN A 27 34.93 -21.37 -8.26
C GLN A 27 33.53 -21.64 -7.69
N LEU A 28 32.57 -20.76 -7.98
CA LEU A 28 31.22 -20.87 -7.45
C LEU A 28 30.40 -21.85 -8.29
N SER A 29 29.97 -22.95 -7.67
CA SER A 29 29.12 -23.99 -8.28
C SER A 29 27.70 -24.00 -7.75
N HIS A 30 27.48 -23.60 -6.49
CA HIS A 30 26.16 -23.57 -5.88
C HIS A 30 26.07 -22.54 -4.75
N LEU A 31 24.85 -22.05 -4.50
CA LEU A 31 24.49 -21.25 -3.33
C LEU A 31 23.25 -21.87 -2.69
N CYS A 32 23.34 -22.19 -1.41
CA CYS A 32 22.24 -22.72 -0.61
C CYS A 32 21.78 -21.65 0.38
N PHE A 33 20.46 -21.42 0.46
CA PHE A 33 19.86 -20.65 1.55
C PHE A 33 18.58 -21.34 2.01
N ALA A 34 18.63 -21.95 3.21
CA ALA A 34 17.59 -22.87 3.67
C ALA A 34 17.29 -23.93 2.60
N ASP A 35 16.06 -23.96 2.08
CA ASP A 35 15.60 -24.92 1.07
C ASP A 35 15.82 -24.42 -0.38
N ASP A 36 16.20 -23.16 -0.57
CA ASP A 36 16.46 -22.57 -1.88
C ASP A 36 17.90 -22.87 -2.33
N LEU A 37 18.03 -23.46 -3.51
CA LEU A 37 19.32 -23.82 -4.13
C LEU A 37 19.48 -23.15 -5.49
N LEU A 38 20.59 -22.44 -5.68
CA LEU A 38 21.04 -21.96 -6.98
C LEU A 38 22.25 -22.77 -7.43
N LEU A 39 22.23 -23.23 -8.68
CA LEU A 39 23.30 -24.03 -9.29
C LEU A 39 23.94 -23.24 -10.44
N PHE A 40 25.27 -23.27 -10.51
CA PHE A 40 26.08 -22.50 -11.45
C PHE A 40 27.05 -23.42 -12.18
N CYS A 41 26.97 -23.42 -13.52
CA CYS A 41 27.95 -24.08 -14.38
C CYS A 41 28.04 -23.40 -15.74
N TYR A 42 29.01 -23.83 -16.55
CA TYR A 42 29.11 -23.44 -17.94
C TYR A 42 27.91 -23.98 -18.73
N GLY A 43 27.38 -23.18 -19.66
CA GLY A 43 26.19 -23.51 -20.46
C GLY A 43 26.45 -24.55 -21.55
N ASN A 44 27.05 -25.69 -21.21
CA ASN A 44 27.19 -26.84 -22.08
C ASN A 44 26.49 -28.06 -21.48
N VAL A 45 26.05 -28.97 -22.35
CA VAL A 45 25.29 -30.18 -21.94
C VAL A 45 26.09 -31.00 -20.93
N ALA A 46 27.40 -31.11 -21.10
CA ALA A 46 28.28 -31.86 -20.20
C ALA A 46 28.23 -31.33 -18.76
N SER A 47 28.46 -30.03 -18.54
CA SER A 47 28.48 -29.48 -17.17
C SER A 47 27.10 -29.53 -16.53
N VAL A 48 26.03 -29.24 -17.29
CA VAL A 48 24.66 -29.30 -16.79
C VAL A 48 24.28 -30.73 -16.40
N SER A 49 24.62 -31.72 -17.22
CA SER A 49 24.31 -33.13 -16.97
C SER A 49 25.05 -33.66 -15.73
N ILE A 50 26.32 -33.27 -15.57
CA ILE A 50 27.15 -33.64 -14.41
C ILE A 50 26.57 -33.02 -13.12
N LEU A 51 26.18 -31.75 -13.16
CA LEU A 51 25.56 -31.06 -12.02
C LEU A 51 24.19 -31.66 -11.66
N MET A 52 23.38 -31.97 -12.68
CA MET A 52 22.08 -32.60 -12.49
C MET A 52 22.21 -34.02 -11.93
N ARG A 53 23.23 -34.79 -12.34
CA ARG A 53 23.53 -36.11 -11.74
C ARG A 53 23.83 -35.99 -10.25
N GLY A 54 24.68 -35.04 -9.84
CA GLY A 54 24.93 -34.78 -8.42
C GLY A 54 23.65 -34.48 -7.64
N PHE A 55 22.77 -33.67 -8.22
CA PHE A 55 21.49 -33.35 -7.61
C PHE A 55 20.53 -34.56 -7.56
N LEU A 56 20.50 -35.40 -8.59
CA LEU A 56 19.70 -36.63 -8.61
C LEU A 56 20.20 -37.67 -7.59
N THR A 57 21.52 -37.77 -7.38
CA THR A 57 22.11 -38.59 -6.31
C THR A 57 21.61 -38.13 -4.94
N PHE A 58 21.61 -36.81 -4.70
CA PHE A 58 21.04 -36.24 -3.48
C PHE A 58 19.53 -36.52 -3.34
N SER A 59 18.76 -36.34 -4.43
CA SER A 59 17.31 -36.59 -4.44
C SER A 59 17.01 -38.06 -4.12
N SER A 60 17.79 -38.99 -4.68
CA SER A 60 17.66 -40.43 -4.43
C SER A 60 17.99 -40.80 -2.98
N ALA A 61 19.01 -40.17 -2.39
CA ALA A 61 19.42 -40.44 -1.01
C ALA A 61 18.50 -39.79 0.04
N SER A 62 17.92 -38.62 -0.26
CA SER A 62 17.10 -37.85 0.69
C SER A 62 15.59 -38.02 0.51
N GLY A 63 15.13 -38.51 -0.64
CA GLY A 63 13.71 -38.56 -1.00
C GLY A 63 13.09 -37.21 -1.40
N LEU A 64 13.88 -36.12 -1.45
CA LEU A 64 13.40 -34.77 -1.76
C LEU A 64 13.35 -34.50 -3.27
N VAL A 65 12.30 -33.82 -3.75
CA VAL A 65 12.04 -33.52 -5.18
C VAL A 65 11.92 -32.00 -5.41
N MET A 66 12.40 -31.53 -6.57
CA MET A 66 12.39 -30.11 -6.95
C MET A 66 10.96 -29.61 -7.26
N ASN A 67 10.56 -28.50 -6.62
CA ASN A 67 9.30 -27.81 -6.91
C ASN A 67 9.44 -26.93 -8.18
N LYS A 68 8.53 -27.06 -9.14
CA LYS A 68 8.62 -26.47 -10.49
C LYS A 68 7.82 -25.16 -10.71
N GLN A 69 7.20 -24.58 -9.68
CA GLN A 69 6.20 -23.51 -9.91
C GLN A 69 6.74 -22.07 -9.76
N ASN A 70 6.55 -21.27 -10.82
CA ASN A 70 6.88 -19.82 -10.88
C ASN A 70 5.68 -18.89 -10.51
N SER A 71 4.59 -19.42 -9.92
CA SER A 71 3.36 -18.67 -9.53
C SER A 71 3.32 -18.22 -8.06
N VAL A 72 4.29 -18.70 -7.27
CA VAL A 72 4.29 -18.67 -5.80
C VAL A 72 4.06 -17.28 -5.19
N LEU A 73 4.47 -16.19 -5.86
CA LEU A 73 4.29 -14.85 -5.32
C LEU A 73 2.81 -14.42 -5.24
N VAL A 74 2.07 -14.61 -6.34
CA VAL A 74 0.67 -14.18 -6.42
C VAL A 74 -0.18 -15.06 -5.52
N GLU A 75 0.09 -16.36 -5.52
CA GLU A 75 -0.55 -17.34 -4.63
C GLU A 75 -0.31 -16.98 -3.15
N LYS A 76 0.93 -16.73 -2.72
CA LYS A 76 1.22 -16.29 -1.35
C LYS A 76 0.48 -15.02 -0.94
N ILE A 77 0.26 -14.10 -1.88
CA ILE A 77 -0.50 -12.86 -1.62
C ILE A 77 -1.99 -13.17 -1.50
N VAL A 78 -2.53 -14.00 -2.39
CA VAL A 78 -3.93 -14.45 -2.34
C VAL A 78 -4.20 -15.21 -1.05
N ASP A 79 -3.33 -16.14 -0.67
CA ASP A 79 -3.43 -16.91 0.57
C ASP A 79 -3.42 -15.99 1.78
N ARG A 80 -2.54 -14.98 1.80
CA ARG A 80 -2.49 -14.02 2.90
C ARG A 80 -3.76 -13.15 2.99
N ILE A 81 -4.31 -12.73 1.84
CA ILE A 81 -5.57 -11.99 1.80
C ILE A 81 -6.74 -12.87 2.24
N CYS A 82 -6.75 -14.15 1.86
CA CYS A 82 -7.79 -15.10 2.28
C CYS A 82 -7.68 -15.44 3.76
N ALA A 83 -6.47 -15.64 4.28
CA ALA A 83 -6.21 -15.97 5.68
C ALA A 83 -6.54 -14.80 6.63
N LEU A 84 -6.24 -13.56 6.21
CA LEU A 84 -6.48 -12.37 7.04
C LEU A 84 -7.82 -11.68 6.73
N GLY A 85 -8.42 -11.99 5.59
CA GLY A 85 -9.65 -11.38 5.12
C GLY A 85 -10.87 -12.09 5.68
N SER A 86 -11.58 -11.47 6.62
CA SER A 86 -12.92 -11.90 7.02
C SER A 86 -14.00 -11.25 6.15
N ARG A 87 -15.14 -11.94 5.98
CA ARG A 87 -16.29 -11.45 5.20
C ARG A 87 -16.86 -10.12 5.73
N HIS A 88 -16.64 -9.81 7.01
CA HIS A 88 -17.25 -8.67 7.71
C HIS A 88 -16.32 -7.46 7.88
N LEU A 89 -15.16 -7.44 7.22
CA LEU A 89 -14.26 -6.28 7.33
C LEU A 89 -14.86 -5.04 6.66
N SER A 90 -14.83 -3.93 7.40
CA SER A 90 -15.10 -2.59 6.85
C SER A 90 -14.07 -2.19 5.79
N TYR A 91 -14.39 -1.23 4.93
CA TYR A 91 -13.43 -0.66 3.97
C TYR A 91 -12.12 -0.21 4.63
N GLY A 92 -12.20 0.41 5.82
CA GLY A 92 -11.02 0.80 6.59
C GLY A 92 -10.17 -0.39 7.03
N GLY A 93 -10.81 -1.49 7.44
CA GLY A 93 -10.12 -2.74 7.80
C GLY A 93 -9.46 -3.41 6.60
N ARG A 94 -10.17 -3.50 5.46
CA ARG A 94 -9.63 -4.03 4.21
C ARG A 94 -8.44 -3.21 3.72
N LEU A 95 -8.50 -1.87 3.81
CA LEU A 95 -7.37 -1.00 3.47
C LEU A 95 -6.15 -1.25 4.36
N ALA A 96 -6.34 -1.50 5.66
CA ALA A 96 -5.24 -1.82 6.56
C ALA A 96 -4.56 -3.14 6.18
N LEU A 97 -5.34 -4.17 5.82
CA LEU A 97 -4.80 -5.44 5.32
C LEU A 97 -4.04 -5.27 4.00
N VAL A 98 -4.61 -4.54 3.04
CA VAL A 98 -3.93 -4.22 1.78
C VAL A 98 -2.58 -3.55 2.06
N ARG A 99 -2.54 -2.54 2.94
CA ARG A 99 -1.27 -1.90 3.34
C ARG A 99 -0.25 -2.90 3.91
N SER A 100 -0.69 -3.87 4.71
CA SER A 100 0.20 -4.89 5.26
C SER A 100 0.77 -5.82 4.19
N VAL A 101 -0.03 -6.18 3.18
CA VAL A 101 0.39 -6.99 2.02
C VAL A 101 1.44 -6.23 1.21
N PHE A 102 1.19 -4.97 0.87
CA PHE A 102 2.15 -4.13 0.17
C PHE A 102 3.44 -3.93 0.98
N ALA A 103 3.36 -3.73 2.30
CA ALA A 103 4.55 -3.62 3.14
C ALA A 103 5.42 -4.89 3.09
N CYS A 104 4.81 -6.08 3.08
CA CYS A 104 5.54 -7.34 2.94
C CYS A 104 6.15 -7.49 1.54
N LEU A 105 5.37 -7.22 0.48
CA LEU A 105 5.85 -7.23 -0.90
C LEU A 105 7.07 -6.30 -1.06
N HIS A 106 6.99 -5.11 -0.47
CA HIS A 106 8.01 -4.08 -0.54
C HIS A 106 9.26 -4.42 0.26
N ASN A 107 9.11 -4.99 1.45
CA ASN A 107 10.24 -5.30 2.32
C ASN A 107 11.04 -6.52 1.88
N TYR A 108 10.42 -7.44 1.13
CA TYR A 108 11.06 -8.67 0.68
C TYR A 108 11.32 -8.65 -0.83
N TRP A 109 10.28 -8.87 -1.65
CA TRP A 109 10.42 -9.09 -3.08
C TRP A 109 10.88 -7.87 -3.85
N ALA A 110 10.29 -6.71 -3.58
CA ALA A 110 10.58 -5.48 -4.31
C ALA A 110 11.96 -4.91 -4.00
N ARG A 111 12.64 -5.39 -2.94
CA ARG A 111 14.01 -5.00 -2.64
C ARG A 111 15.03 -5.72 -3.49
N ILE A 112 14.77 -6.95 -3.91
CA ILE A 112 15.81 -7.80 -4.49
C ILE A 112 15.80 -7.73 -6.03
N PHE A 113 14.63 -7.64 -6.65
CA PHE A 113 14.49 -7.64 -8.12
C PHE A 113 13.43 -6.64 -8.58
N ILE A 114 13.52 -6.21 -9.85
CA ILE A 114 12.40 -5.50 -10.49
C ILE A 114 11.26 -6.50 -10.76
N LEU A 115 10.09 -6.29 -10.16
CA LEU A 115 8.96 -7.18 -10.39
C LEU A 115 8.41 -6.94 -11.81
N PRO A 116 8.12 -8.01 -12.58
CA PRO A 116 7.46 -7.87 -13.87
C PRO A 116 6.15 -7.10 -13.75
N LYS A 117 5.91 -6.16 -14.68
CA LYS A 117 4.70 -5.32 -14.68
C LYS A 117 3.40 -6.14 -14.67
N THR A 118 3.41 -7.30 -15.32
CA THR A 118 2.29 -8.25 -15.34
C THR A 118 1.97 -8.80 -13.95
N ILE A 119 2.99 -9.11 -13.16
CA ILE A 119 2.83 -9.62 -11.79
C ILE A 119 2.34 -8.50 -10.86
N ILE A 120 2.92 -7.30 -10.96
CA ILE A 120 2.46 -6.14 -10.20
C ILE A 120 0.97 -5.87 -10.50
N LYS A 121 0.58 -5.86 -11.77
CA LYS A 121 -0.80 -5.64 -12.18
C LYS A 121 -1.75 -6.69 -11.58
N LYS A 122 -1.38 -7.97 -11.61
CA LYS A 122 -2.16 -9.05 -10.98
C LYS A 122 -2.33 -8.84 -9.48
N ILE A 123 -1.27 -8.42 -8.78
CA ILE A 123 -1.31 -8.14 -7.34
C ILE A 123 -2.22 -6.93 -7.04
N GLU A 124 -2.11 -5.88 -7.84
CA GLU A 124 -2.95 -4.68 -7.74
C GLU A 124 -4.42 -5.01 -8.02
N ASP A 125 -4.71 -5.85 -9.02
CA ASP A 125 -6.06 -6.31 -9.32
C ASP A 125 -6.67 -7.09 -8.15
N VAL A 126 -5.92 -8.03 -7.56
CA VAL A 126 -6.35 -8.79 -6.37
C VAL A 126 -6.62 -7.86 -5.18
N CYS A 127 -5.70 -6.94 -4.88
CA CYS A 127 -5.84 -5.99 -3.78
C CYS A 127 -7.02 -5.02 -4.02
N ARG A 128 -7.22 -4.59 -5.27
CA ARG A 128 -8.33 -3.73 -5.68
C ARG A 128 -9.67 -4.43 -5.45
N ASN A 129 -9.82 -5.66 -5.95
CA ASN A 129 -11.05 -6.41 -5.81
C ASN A 129 -11.36 -6.64 -4.32
N PHE A 130 -10.34 -7.04 -3.55
CA PHE A 130 -10.49 -7.24 -2.11
C PHE A 130 -10.92 -5.97 -1.38
N LEU A 131 -10.28 -4.83 -1.66
CA LEU A 131 -10.62 -3.55 -1.04
C LEU A 131 -12.10 -3.20 -1.22
N TRP A 132 -12.62 -3.30 -2.45
CA TRP A 132 -13.96 -2.82 -2.78
C TRP A 132 -15.07 -3.84 -2.51
N LYS A 133 -14.84 -5.12 -2.79
CA LYS A 133 -15.88 -6.16 -2.71
C LYS A 133 -15.66 -7.15 -1.58
N GLY A 134 -14.46 -7.20 -0.98
CA GLY A 134 -14.13 -8.17 0.05
C GLY A 134 -13.87 -9.57 -0.50
N SER A 135 -13.73 -9.69 -1.82
CA SER A 135 -13.34 -10.90 -2.55
C SER A 135 -12.20 -10.57 -3.50
N TYR A 136 -11.30 -11.53 -3.74
CA TYR A 136 -10.19 -11.35 -4.67
C TYR A 136 -10.60 -11.59 -6.14
N LEU A 137 -11.72 -12.29 -6.37
CA LEU A 137 -12.19 -12.64 -7.71
C LEU A 137 -12.83 -11.46 -8.44
N TYR A 138 -12.68 -11.49 -9.77
CA TYR A 138 -13.07 -10.44 -10.69
C TYR A 138 -14.52 -10.02 -10.47
N THR A 139 -14.70 -8.77 -10.04
CA THR A 139 -16.01 -8.16 -9.80
C THR A 139 -15.96 -6.70 -10.25
N SER A 140 -17.15 -6.12 -10.40
CA SER A 140 -17.48 -4.83 -11.02
C SER A 140 -16.48 -3.67 -10.80
N PRO A 141 -16.51 -2.64 -11.66
CA PRO A 141 -15.59 -1.50 -11.60
C PRO A 141 -15.47 -0.89 -10.19
N PRO A 142 -14.24 -0.51 -9.76
CA PRO A 142 -14.02 0.08 -8.45
C PRO A 142 -14.68 1.47 -8.34
N LEU A 143 -15.00 1.91 -7.11
CA LEU A 143 -15.55 3.25 -6.87
C LEU A 143 -14.55 4.36 -7.23
N VAL A 144 -13.27 4.09 -7.01
CA VAL A 144 -12.14 4.98 -7.32
C VAL A 144 -11.04 4.14 -7.99
N ALA A 145 -10.46 4.66 -9.08
CA ALA A 145 -9.37 4.00 -9.81
C ALA A 145 -8.13 3.77 -8.93
N TRP A 146 -7.42 2.66 -9.15
CA TRP A 146 -6.30 2.22 -8.30
C TRP A 146 -5.15 3.25 -8.24
N ASP A 147 -4.81 3.86 -9.37
CA ASP A 147 -3.79 4.92 -9.45
C ASP A 147 -4.14 6.15 -8.59
N HIS A 148 -5.43 6.38 -8.37
CA HIS A 148 -5.95 7.40 -7.47
C HIS A 148 -5.93 7.00 -5.98
N LEU A 149 -5.58 5.76 -5.64
CA LEU A 149 -5.39 5.32 -4.26
C LEU A 149 -3.91 5.41 -3.85
N CYS A 150 -3.01 5.13 -4.80
CA CYS A 150 -1.58 4.98 -4.58
C CYS A 150 -0.80 6.28 -4.39
N LYS A 151 -1.42 7.43 -4.08
CA LYS A 151 -0.66 8.66 -3.73
C LYS A 151 -1.03 9.21 -2.37
N GLU A 152 -0.24 10.19 -1.93
CA GLU A 152 -0.30 10.73 -0.58
C GLU A 152 -1.68 11.26 -0.20
N LYS A 153 -1.97 11.18 1.09
CA LYS A 153 -3.20 11.69 1.70
C LYS A 153 -3.41 13.18 1.48
N LYS A 154 -2.32 13.95 1.44
CA LYS A 154 -2.30 15.39 1.15
C LYS A 154 -2.93 15.77 -0.19
N HIS A 155 -2.92 14.85 -1.16
CA HIS A 155 -3.55 15.03 -2.47
C HIS A 155 -4.96 14.42 -2.52
N GLY A 156 -5.57 14.16 -1.35
CA GLY A 156 -6.91 13.61 -1.21
C GLY A 156 -7.01 12.14 -1.60
N ARG A 157 -5.94 11.36 -1.47
CA ARG A 157 -5.89 9.94 -1.83
C ARG A 157 -5.71 9.06 -0.58
N LEU A 158 -5.66 7.73 -0.74
CA LEU A 158 -5.59 6.80 0.40
C LEU A 158 -4.17 6.62 0.98
N GLY A 159 -3.13 7.15 0.35
CA GLY A 159 -1.76 6.96 0.80
C GLY A 159 -1.27 5.53 0.66
N LEU A 160 -1.78 4.77 -0.32
CA LEU A 160 -1.17 3.49 -0.68
C LEU A 160 0.17 3.75 -1.38
N ILE A 161 1.12 2.85 -1.21
CA ILE A 161 2.42 2.91 -1.89
C ILE A 161 2.25 2.14 -3.20
N SER A 162 2.58 2.77 -4.32
CA SER A 162 2.65 2.07 -5.61
C SER A 162 3.76 1.05 -5.60
N ALA A 163 3.43 -0.22 -5.87
CA ALA A 163 4.42 -1.29 -5.93
C ALA A 163 5.45 -1.07 -7.02
N TYR A 164 5.05 -0.53 -8.16
CA TYR A 164 5.96 -0.27 -9.28
C TYR A 164 6.99 0.81 -8.95
N GLU A 165 6.53 1.98 -8.53
CA GLU A 165 7.42 3.12 -8.23
C GLU A 165 8.31 2.82 -7.02
N TRP A 166 7.78 2.12 -6.00
CA TRP A 166 8.57 1.71 -4.83
C TRP A 166 9.64 0.68 -5.19
N ASN A 167 9.33 -0.25 -6.09
CA ASN A 167 10.29 -1.24 -6.56
C ASN A 167 11.45 -0.59 -7.35
N ILE A 168 11.16 0.40 -8.20
CA ILE A 168 12.20 1.19 -8.87
C ILE A 168 13.08 1.91 -7.83
N ALA A 169 12.48 2.58 -6.85
CA ALA A 169 13.22 3.25 -5.79
C ALA A 169 14.06 2.26 -4.94
N ALA A 170 13.54 1.07 -4.66
CA ALA A 170 14.27 0.06 -3.92
C ALA A 170 15.51 -0.43 -4.70
N VAL A 171 15.36 -0.66 -6.01
CA VAL A 171 16.48 -1.07 -6.87
C VAL A 171 17.48 0.07 -7.09
N ALA A 172 17.03 1.32 -7.10
CA ALA A 172 17.92 2.48 -7.19
C ALA A 172 18.90 2.59 -6.00
N LYS A 173 18.58 2.00 -4.83
CA LYS A 173 19.53 1.87 -3.72
C LYS A 173 20.80 1.12 -4.13
N TYR A 174 20.66 0.11 -4.98
CA TYR A 174 21.81 -0.65 -5.48
C TYR A 174 22.66 0.16 -6.47
N VAL A 175 22.01 0.97 -7.32
CA VAL A 175 22.72 1.92 -8.20
C VAL A 175 23.54 2.90 -7.35
N TRP A 176 22.97 3.38 -6.24
CA TRP A 176 23.67 4.25 -5.30
C TRP A 176 24.85 3.54 -4.59
N TRP A 177 24.70 2.26 -4.19
CA TRP A 177 25.81 1.47 -3.65
C TRP A 177 26.97 1.29 -4.62
N LEU A 178 26.66 1.11 -5.91
CA LEU A 178 27.65 1.02 -6.98
C LEU A 178 28.38 2.34 -7.19
N ALA A 179 27.65 3.46 -7.17
CA ALA A 179 28.23 4.79 -7.31
C ALA A 179 29.21 5.12 -6.17
N ASN A 180 28.85 4.77 -4.93
CA ASN A 180 29.67 5.05 -3.75
C ASN A 180 30.65 3.93 -3.37
N LYS A 181 30.82 2.91 -4.23
CA LYS A 181 31.72 1.77 -4.00
C LYS A 181 31.59 1.18 -2.58
N LYS A 182 30.36 1.01 -2.09
CA LYS A 182 30.12 0.41 -0.76
C LYS A 182 30.75 -0.98 -0.69
N ASP A 183 31.35 -1.31 0.45
CA ASP A 183 31.99 -2.61 0.66
C ASP A 183 30.93 -3.72 0.85
N HIS A 184 30.43 -4.22 -0.27
CA HIS A 184 29.52 -5.35 -0.34
C HIS A 184 30.04 -6.35 -1.37
N LEU A 185 29.91 -7.65 -1.07
CA LEU A 185 30.31 -8.73 -1.99
C LEU A 185 29.65 -8.58 -3.37
N TRP A 186 28.37 -8.20 -3.39
CA TRP A 186 27.62 -7.95 -4.62
C TRP A 186 28.16 -6.76 -5.43
N VAL A 187 28.55 -5.67 -4.76
CA VAL A 187 29.16 -4.49 -5.41
C VAL A 187 30.53 -4.85 -5.98
N ARG A 188 31.35 -5.57 -5.21
CA ARG A 188 32.65 -6.08 -5.67
C ARG A 188 32.51 -7.00 -6.88
N TRP A 189 31.51 -7.88 -6.87
CA TRP A 189 31.21 -8.79 -7.97
C TRP A 189 30.80 -8.03 -9.24
N ILE A 190 29.85 -7.10 -9.14
CA ILE A 190 29.44 -6.28 -10.28
C ILE A 190 30.61 -5.46 -10.83
N ASN A 191 31.43 -4.89 -9.95
CA ASN A 191 32.62 -4.16 -10.35
C ASN A 191 33.58 -5.04 -11.15
N GLY A 192 33.84 -6.27 -10.70
CA GLY A 192 34.75 -7.20 -11.38
C GLY A 192 34.21 -7.73 -12.71
N VAL A 193 32.90 -7.96 -12.82
CA VAL A 193 32.28 -8.59 -14.00
C VAL A 193 31.87 -7.57 -15.06
N TYR A 194 31.09 -6.56 -14.66
CA TYR A 194 30.42 -5.65 -15.59
C TYR A 194 31.19 -4.33 -15.77
N LEU A 195 31.60 -3.68 -14.68
CA LEU A 195 32.27 -2.38 -14.77
C LEU A 195 33.74 -2.52 -15.18
N LYS A 196 34.45 -3.56 -14.72
CA LYS A 196 35.87 -3.83 -15.02
C LYS A 196 36.76 -2.60 -14.82
N GLY A 197 36.54 -1.85 -13.74
CA GLY A 197 37.28 -0.62 -13.42
C GLY A 197 36.68 0.68 -13.98
N ARG A 198 35.63 0.61 -14.81
CA ARG A 198 34.91 1.79 -15.32
C ARG A 198 34.04 2.46 -14.25
N THR A 199 33.78 3.73 -14.46
CA THR A 199 32.90 4.54 -13.60
C THR A 199 31.44 4.11 -13.76
N TRP A 200 30.63 4.21 -12.71
CA TRP A 200 29.21 3.85 -12.77
C TRP A 200 28.41 4.65 -13.84
N ARG A 201 28.86 5.87 -14.18
CA ARG A 201 28.27 6.70 -15.24
C ARG A 201 28.35 6.05 -16.62
N GLU A 202 29.39 5.26 -16.85
CA GLU A 202 29.63 4.50 -18.09
C GLU A 202 28.87 3.17 -18.12
N MET A 203 28.00 2.89 -17.15
CA MET A 203 27.09 1.74 -17.21
C MET A 203 26.20 1.86 -18.44
N LYS A 204 26.44 0.98 -19.42
CA LYS A 204 25.61 0.80 -20.60
C LYS A 204 25.02 -0.60 -20.64
N GLN A 205 23.87 -0.73 -21.29
CA GLN A 205 23.26 -2.02 -21.55
C GLN A 205 24.17 -2.81 -22.50
N VAL A 206 24.60 -3.99 -22.04
CA VAL A 206 25.36 -4.94 -22.88
C VAL A 206 24.38 -5.97 -23.45
N ALA A 207 24.47 -6.27 -24.75
CA ALA A 207 23.52 -7.14 -25.45
C ALA A 207 23.36 -8.53 -24.78
N ASN A 208 24.48 -9.14 -24.38
CA ASN A 208 24.54 -10.46 -23.73
C ASN A 208 24.50 -10.41 -22.20
N ALA A 209 24.14 -9.28 -21.58
CA ALA A 209 24.02 -9.20 -20.13
C ALA A 209 22.75 -9.86 -19.59
N THR A 210 22.83 -10.25 -18.32
CA THR A 210 21.70 -10.79 -17.56
C THR A 210 20.56 -9.78 -17.48
N TRP A 211 19.32 -10.28 -17.39
CA TRP A 211 18.14 -9.43 -17.25
C TRP A 211 18.28 -8.47 -16.04
N SER A 212 18.84 -8.94 -14.93
CA SER A 212 19.06 -8.13 -13.73
C SER A 212 19.99 -6.93 -13.98
N TRP A 213 21.03 -7.10 -14.80
CA TRP A 213 21.91 -6.00 -15.19
C TRP A 213 21.20 -4.99 -16.09
N LYS A 214 20.47 -5.47 -17.11
CA LYS A 214 19.67 -4.61 -18.00
C LYS A 214 18.64 -3.80 -17.20
N SER A 215 17.99 -4.43 -16.23
CA SER A 215 17.06 -3.79 -15.29
C SER A 215 17.74 -2.70 -14.45
N LEU A 216 18.95 -2.95 -13.94
CA LEU A 216 19.71 -1.97 -13.18
C LEU A 216 20.11 -0.76 -14.04
N CYS A 217 20.55 -0.98 -15.27
CA CYS A 217 20.85 0.10 -16.23
C CYS A 217 19.62 0.96 -16.51
N ARG A 218 18.43 0.35 -16.73
CA ARG A 218 17.19 1.11 -16.93
C ARG A 218 16.81 1.96 -15.73
N VAL A 219 16.99 1.44 -14.51
CA VAL A 219 16.75 2.22 -13.29
C VAL A 219 17.73 3.37 -13.17
N LYS A 220 19.02 3.14 -13.51
CA LYS A 220 20.03 4.20 -13.58
C LYS A 220 19.63 5.29 -14.57
N GLU A 221 19.19 4.94 -15.79
CA GLU A 221 18.69 5.87 -16.80
C GLU A 221 17.45 6.65 -16.30
N THR A 222 16.51 5.98 -15.63
CA THR A 222 15.30 6.61 -15.08
C THR A 222 15.62 7.61 -13.95
N MET A 223 16.61 7.28 -13.13
CA MET A 223 17.10 8.13 -12.05
C MET A 223 18.11 9.17 -12.53
N GLU A 224 18.54 9.10 -13.80
CA GLU A 224 19.61 9.93 -14.36
C GLU A 224 19.35 11.43 -14.23
N PRO A 225 18.13 11.92 -14.57
CA PRO A 225 17.78 13.33 -14.42
C PRO A 225 17.83 13.81 -12.96
N GLY A 226 17.66 12.91 -12.00
CA GLY A 226 17.71 13.22 -10.57
C GLY A 226 19.12 13.41 -10.03
N TYR A 227 20.15 13.03 -10.79
CA TYR A 227 21.55 13.20 -10.42
C TYR A 227 22.08 14.62 -10.68
N HIS A 228 21.41 15.46 -11.49
CA HIS A 228 21.92 16.78 -11.84
C HIS A 228 22.05 17.76 -10.66
N GLY A 229 21.40 17.48 -9.52
CA GLY A 229 21.58 18.25 -8.29
C GLY A 229 22.47 17.58 -7.25
N ASP A 230 23.08 16.42 -7.56
CA ASP A 230 23.84 15.56 -6.64
C ASP A 230 23.17 15.31 -5.28
N TRP A 231 21.89 15.57 -5.07
CA TRP A 231 21.35 15.74 -3.72
C TRP A 231 21.42 14.50 -2.81
N TRP A 232 21.38 13.27 -3.39
CA TRP A 232 21.65 12.02 -2.65
C TRP A 232 23.09 11.49 -2.80
N MET A 233 23.94 12.16 -3.58
CA MET A 233 25.39 11.88 -3.74
C MET A 233 26.27 12.96 -3.06
N ALA A 234 25.68 14.09 -2.71
CA ALA A 234 26.29 15.21 -2.01
C ALA A 234 26.64 14.74 -0.60
N SER A 235 27.89 15.03 -0.25
CA SER A 235 28.63 14.58 0.92
C SER A 235 27.77 14.53 2.19
N GLY A 236 27.25 13.35 2.53
CA GLY A 236 26.67 13.06 3.85
C GLY A 236 25.22 12.57 3.91
N THR A 237 24.44 12.59 2.82
CA THR A 237 23.07 12.03 2.87
C THR A 237 23.03 10.58 2.37
N GLU A 238 22.70 9.63 3.24
CA GLU A 238 22.50 8.24 2.83
C GLU A 238 21.22 8.12 1.99
N TYR A 239 21.30 7.45 0.84
CA TYR A 239 20.11 7.18 0.03
C TYR A 239 19.10 6.32 0.81
N THR A 240 17.87 6.82 0.91
CA THR A 240 16.74 6.03 1.43
C THR A 240 15.77 5.70 0.30
N ILE A 241 15.18 4.50 0.36
CA ILE A 241 14.16 4.08 -0.62
C ILE A 241 13.00 5.09 -0.65
N ARG A 242 12.67 5.67 0.52
CA ARG A 242 11.61 6.67 0.64
C ARG A 242 11.95 7.99 -0.04
N SER A 243 13.20 8.46 0.06
CA SER A 243 13.61 9.69 -0.62
C SER A 243 13.58 9.53 -2.14
N GLY A 244 14.07 8.40 -2.66
CA GLY A 244 13.95 8.07 -4.08
C GLY A 244 12.50 7.89 -4.56
N TYR A 245 11.65 7.27 -3.74
CA TYR A 245 10.22 7.14 -4.03
C TYR A 245 9.53 8.50 -4.13
N ASN A 246 9.80 9.41 -3.20
CA ASN A 246 9.23 10.75 -3.23
C ASN A 246 9.71 11.54 -4.45
N TRP A 247 10.99 11.38 -4.83
CA TRP A 247 11.56 12.02 -6.02
C TRP A 247 10.89 11.55 -7.32
N LEU A 248 10.69 10.23 -7.49
CA LEU A 248 9.95 9.67 -8.64
C LEU A 248 8.53 10.23 -8.80
N ARG A 249 8.00 10.85 -7.74
CA ARG A 249 6.62 11.32 -7.65
C ARG A 249 6.50 12.80 -7.40
N ALA A 250 7.61 13.54 -7.44
CA ALA A 250 7.68 14.97 -7.19
C ALA A 250 6.95 15.82 -8.27
N GLY A 251 6.34 15.20 -9.29
CA GLY A 251 5.51 15.87 -10.29
C GLY A 251 4.25 16.51 -9.69
N GLY A 252 4.27 17.86 -9.67
CA GLY A 252 3.23 18.83 -9.35
C GLY A 252 1.82 18.30 -9.14
N GLN A 253 1.47 17.99 -7.90
CA GLN A 253 0.09 17.71 -7.51
C GLN A 253 -0.38 18.78 -6.55
N VAL A 254 -1.58 19.28 -6.80
CA VAL A 254 -2.21 20.29 -5.95
C VAL A 254 -2.70 19.59 -4.67
N PRO A 255 -2.25 20.04 -3.48
CA PRO A 255 -2.74 19.51 -2.23
C PRO A 255 -4.23 19.88 -2.06
N VAL A 256 -4.99 18.99 -1.45
CA VAL A 256 -6.38 19.28 -1.08
C VAL A 256 -6.42 19.93 0.30
N THR A 257 -7.34 20.86 0.49
CA THR A 257 -7.57 21.62 1.73
C THR A 257 -8.17 20.76 2.86
N TRP A 258 -8.84 19.66 2.51
CA TRP A 258 -9.64 18.84 3.42
C TRP A 258 -8.94 17.59 3.95
N ASP A 259 -7.68 17.32 3.57
CA ASP A 259 -6.99 16.09 3.96
C ASP A 259 -6.86 15.95 5.49
N HIS A 260 -6.53 17.05 6.18
CA HIS A 260 -6.43 17.12 7.63
C HIS A 260 -7.77 16.92 8.34
N PHE A 261 -8.87 17.26 7.68
CA PHE A 261 -10.22 16.98 8.19
C PHE A 261 -10.49 15.48 8.10
N VAL A 262 -10.46 14.90 6.90
CA VAL A 262 -10.81 13.49 6.64
C VAL A 262 -9.90 12.53 7.39
N TRP A 263 -8.59 12.79 7.41
CA TRP A 263 -7.57 11.95 8.03
C TRP A 263 -7.25 12.34 9.47
N ASN A 264 -8.28 12.72 10.21
CA ASN A 264 -8.18 13.05 11.63
C ASN A 264 -7.77 11.83 12.46
N ILE A 265 -6.77 12.02 13.33
CA ILE A 265 -6.21 10.96 14.19
C ILE A 265 -7.24 10.39 15.18
N ILE A 266 -8.17 11.22 15.67
CA ILE A 266 -9.17 10.81 16.65
C ILE A 266 -10.25 9.96 15.97
N ALA A 267 -10.64 10.31 14.74
CA ALA A 267 -11.66 9.60 13.99
C ALA A 267 -11.33 8.11 13.80
N LEU A 268 -12.37 7.27 13.78
CA LEU A 268 -12.21 5.85 13.46
C LEU A 268 -11.86 5.69 11.98
N PRO A 269 -10.91 4.82 11.61
CA PRO A 269 -10.53 4.61 10.21
C PRO A 269 -11.69 4.27 9.27
N LYS A 270 -12.68 3.51 9.77
CA LYS A 270 -13.91 3.18 9.02
C LYS A 270 -14.76 4.43 8.72
N HIS A 271 -14.79 5.42 9.61
CA HIS A 271 -15.53 6.66 9.41
C HIS A 271 -14.78 7.57 8.42
N SER A 272 -13.48 7.75 8.61
CA SER A 272 -12.62 8.52 7.69
C SER A 272 -12.69 8.00 6.26
N PHE A 273 -12.83 6.69 6.05
CA PHE A 273 -12.96 6.12 4.71
C PHE A 273 -14.26 6.55 4.01
N ILE A 274 -15.39 6.57 4.73
CA ILE A 274 -16.67 7.04 4.17
C ILE A 274 -16.63 8.56 3.93
N ALA A 275 -16.07 9.33 4.87
CA ALA A 275 -15.86 10.76 4.68
C ALA A 275 -14.99 11.05 3.45
N TRP A 276 -13.93 10.26 3.22
CA TRP A 276 -13.10 10.35 2.01
C TRP A 276 -13.89 10.06 0.73
N LEU A 277 -14.75 9.05 0.71
CA LEU A 277 -15.60 8.75 -0.45
C LEU A 277 -16.56 9.90 -0.77
N ILE A 278 -17.05 10.60 0.25
CA ILE A 278 -17.89 11.79 0.10
C ILE A 278 -17.10 12.94 -0.52
N MET A 279 -15.88 13.23 -0.03
CA MET A 279 -15.03 14.28 -0.65
C MET A 279 -14.62 13.96 -2.09
N LYS A 280 -14.82 12.73 -2.56
CA LYS A 280 -14.61 12.30 -3.95
C LYS A 280 -15.89 12.13 -4.76
N GLU A 281 -17.05 12.38 -4.15
CA GLU A 281 -18.38 12.18 -4.74
C GLU A 281 -18.62 10.75 -5.24
N ARG A 282 -18.01 9.76 -4.59
CA ARG A 282 -18.06 8.34 -4.99
C ARG A 282 -18.92 7.46 -4.10
N LEU A 283 -19.73 8.06 -3.23
CA LEU A 283 -20.69 7.32 -2.41
C LEU A 283 -21.82 6.74 -3.28
N LEU A 284 -22.25 5.51 -2.99
CA LEU A 284 -23.26 4.78 -3.79
C LEU A 284 -24.69 5.21 -3.47
N THR A 285 -25.02 6.48 -3.72
CA THR A 285 -26.40 6.98 -3.60
C THR A 285 -27.31 6.38 -4.67
N LYS A 286 -28.63 6.38 -4.47
CA LYS A 286 -29.56 5.82 -5.47
C LYS A 286 -29.46 6.51 -6.83
N THR A 287 -29.25 7.83 -6.85
CA THR A 287 -28.96 8.59 -8.08
C THR A 287 -27.70 8.09 -8.80
N ARG A 288 -26.65 7.72 -8.06
CA ARG A 288 -25.42 7.18 -8.64
C ARG A 288 -25.61 5.73 -9.11
N LEU A 289 -26.38 4.93 -8.38
CA LEU A 289 -26.72 3.57 -8.78
C LEU A 289 -27.55 3.56 -10.07
N LEU A 290 -28.49 4.50 -10.23
CA LEU A 290 -29.24 4.70 -11.47
C LEU A 290 -28.30 5.03 -12.64
N LYS A 291 -27.35 5.95 -12.44
CA LYS A 291 -26.30 6.26 -13.45
C LYS A 291 -25.40 5.07 -13.79
N LEU A 292 -25.28 4.09 -12.88
CA LEU A 292 -24.54 2.85 -13.10
C LEU A 292 -25.40 1.73 -13.72
N GLY A 293 -26.64 2.03 -14.12
CA GLY A 293 -27.56 1.10 -14.79
C GLY A 293 -28.39 0.22 -13.84
N ALA A 294 -28.40 0.50 -12.54
CA ALA A 294 -29.25 -0.23 -11.59
C ALA A 294 -30.71 0.27 -11.66
N ARG A 295 -31.68 -0.65 -11.69
CA ARG A 295 -33.11 -0.32 -11.58
C ARG A 295 -33.47 -0.06 -10.12
N VAL A 296 -33.37 1.19 -9.68
CA VAL A 296 -33.67 1.61 -8.30
C VAL A 296 -34.57 2.84 -8.27
N ASN A 297 -35.57 2.86 -7.39
CA ASN A 297 -36.33 4.07 -7.08
C ASN A 297 -35.36 5.13 -6.49
N THR A 298 -35.46 6.40 -6.88
CA THR A 298 -34.57 7.48 -6.42
C THR A 298 -34.98 8.10 -5.09
N ASP A 299 -36.12 7.73 -4.52
CA ASP A 299 -36.59 8.29 -3.24
C ASP A 299 -35.64 7.96 -2.08
N CYS A 300 -35.46 8.92 -1.18
CA CYS A 300 -34.59 8.78 -0.02
C CYS A 300 -35.18 7.80 1.02
N PRO A 301 -34.49 6.72 1.43
CA PRO A 301 -34.98 5.77 2.44
C PRO A 301 -35.23 6.33 3.85
N ILE A 302 -34.84 7.59 4.10
CA ILE A 302 -34.94 8.23 5.42
C ILE A 302 -36.08 9.25 5.47
N CYS A 303 -36.33 9.99 4.39
CA CYS A 303 -37.33 11.07 4.38
C CYS A 303 -38.25 11.06 3.15
N ASP A 304 -38.19 10.00 2.35
CA ASP A 304 -39.04 9.76 1.17
C ASP A 304 -39.05 10.88 0.13
N SER A 305 -38.07 11.79 0.19
CA SER A 305 -37.92 12.86 -0.77
C SER A 305 -37.33 12.34 -2.09
N PRO A 306 -37.81 12.82 -3.25
CA PRO A 306 -37.32 12.35 -4.54
C PRO A 306 -35.88 12.80 -4.80
N GLY A 307 -35.07 11.93 -5.41
CA GLY A 307 -33.73 12.29 -5.87
C GLY A 307 -32.62 12.24 -4.81
N GLU A 308 -32.44 11.09 -4.15
CA GLU A 308 -31.36 10.84 -3.19
C GLU A 308 -29.97 11.07 -3.81
N ASN A 309 -29.40 12.26 -3.59
CA ASN A 309 -28.05 12.63 -3.97
C ASN A 309 -27.16 12.83 -2.73
N GLN A 310 -25.84 12.94 -2.93
CA GLN A 310 -24.90 13.05 -1.82
C GLN A 310 -25.15 14.31 -0.96
N VAL A 311 -25.56 15.42 -1.59
CA VAL A 311 -25.89 16.66 -0.90
C VAL A 311 -27.11 16.49 -0.01
N HIS A 312 -28.14 15.78 -0.47
CA HIS A 312 -29.37 15.53 0.27
C HIS A 312 -29.13 14.64 1.51
N VAL A 313 -28.43 13.51 1.35
CA VAL A 313 -28.13 12.59 2.47
C VAL A 313 -27.21 13.26 3.51
N MET A 314 -26.31 14.15 3.08
CA MET A 314 -25.32 14.76 3.97
C MET A 314 -25.80 16.08 4.55
N CYS A 315 -26.25 17.03 3.74
CA CYS A 315 -26.51 18.40 4.18
C CYS A 315 -27.73 18.47 5.12
N THR A 316 -28.87 17.87 4.74
CA THR A 316 -30.10 18.01 5.52
C THR A 316 -30.01 17.29 6.88
N PHE A 317 -29.44 16.09 6.92
CA PHE A 317 -29.38 15.28 8.14
C PHE A 317 -28.21 15.62 9.06
N ILE A 318 -27.02 15.92 8.52
CA ILE A 318 -25.88 16.35 9.34
C ILE A 318 -26.21 17.68 10.01
N VAL A 319 -26.83 18.63 9.31
CA VAL A 319 -27.20 19.92 9.91
C VAL A 319 -28.15 19.73 11.08
N ARG A 320 -29.19 18.89 10.95
CA ARG A 320 -30.10 18.59 12.07
C ARG A 320 -29.36 17.95 13.26
N CYS A 321 -28.48 16.99 13.00
CA CYS A 321 -27.67 16.36 14.07
C CYS A 321 -26.74 17.37 14.75
N VAL A 322 -26.11 18.25 13.97
CA VAL A 322 -25.16 19.24 14.47
C VAL A 322 -25.87 20.37 15.20
N GLN A 323 -27.05 20.80 14.75
CA GLN A 323 -27.86 21.81 15.47
C GLN A 323 -28.22 21.33 16.88
N LEU A 324 -28.56 20.05 17.06
CA LEU A 324 -28.79 19.47 18.39
C LEU A 324 -27.52 19.42 19.25
N LEU A 325 -26.36 19.24 18.61
CA LEU A 325 -25.06 19.23 19.28
C LEU A 325 -24.44 20.62 19.41
N ALA A 326 -25.00 21.65 18.77
CA ALA A 326 -24.43 22.98 18.68
C ALA A 326 -24.32 23.65 20.05
N SER A 327 -25.34 23.47 20.90
CA SER A 327 -25.36 23.95 22.28
C SER A 327 -24.29 23.25 23.14
N LYS A 328 -24.09 21.94 22.96
CA LYS A 328 -23.10 21.13 23.71
C LYS A 328 -21.66 21.35 23.23
N LEU A 329 -21.46 21.57 21.93
CA LEU A 329 -20.14 21.71 21.32
C LEU A 329 -19.69 23.16 21.16
N GLY A 330 -20.60 24.13 21.29
CA GLY A 330 -20.33 25.56 21.24
C GLY A 330 -20.03 26.10 19.83
N PHE A 331 -20.67 25.55 18.78
CA PHE A 331 -20.54 26.06 17.41
C PHE A 331 -21.81 25.82 16.57
N SER A 332 -22.06 26.67 15.57
CA SER A 332 -23.07 26.44 14.52
C SER A 332 -22.41 26.15 13.17
N LEU A 333 -23.08 25.35 12.34
CA LEU A 333 -22.63 24.93 11.01
C LEU A 333 -23.56 25.56 9.95
N PRO A 334 -23.07 26.38 9.01
CA PRO A 334 -23.86 26.88 7.89
C PRO A 334 -24.00 25.82 6.79
N LEU A 335 -25.14 25.87 6.09
CA LEU A 335 -25.66 24.86 5.13
C LEU A 335 -24.83 24.65 3.86
N SER A 336 -23.91 25.54 3.49
CA SER A 336 -23.44 25.62 2.10
C SER A 336 -22.10 24.98 1.79
N ASP A 337 -21.16 24.82 2.73
CA ASP A 337 -19.84 24.24 2.42
C ASP A 337 -19.09 23.77 3.68
N VAL A 338 -19.08 22.46 3.95
CA VAL A 338 -18.30 21.86 5.06
C VAL A 338 -16.81 22.19 4.94
N GLU A 339 -16.31 22.29 3.70
CA GLU A 339 -14.90 22.63 3.41
C GLU A 339 -14.57 24.09 3.78
N LYS A 340 -15.39 25.05 3.34
CA LYS A 340 -15.21 26.46 3.72
C LYS A 340 -15.41 26.65 5.22
N TRP A 341 -16.34 25.94 5.83
CA TRP A 341 -16.55 26.00 7.28
C TRP A 341 -15.31 25.52 8.06
N TRP A 342 -14.70 24.41 7.65
CA TRP A 342 -13.51 23.87 8.33
C TRP A 342 -12.29 24.80 8.30
N SER A 343 -12.17 25.62 7.24
CA SER A 343 -11.09 26.59 7.05
C SER A 343 -11.36 27.94 7.72
N THR A 344 -12.62 28.38 7.78
CA THR A 344 -12.99 29.73 8.28
C THR A 344 -13.35 29.80 9.76
N ASN A 345 -13.70 28.67 10.39
CA ASN A 345 -14.23 28.72 11.75
C ASN A 345 -13.14 28.77 12.83
N ARG A 346 -13.39 29.55 13.91
CA ARG A 346 -12.50 29.65 15.06
C ARG A 346 -12.80 28.55 16.08
N PHE A 347 -11.81 27.72 16.37
CA PHE A 347 -11.92 26.65 17.37
C PHE A 347 -11.21 27.06 18.66
N ARG A 348 -11.72 26.64 19.82
CA ARG A 348 -11.12 26.92 21.14
C ARG A 348 -9.68 26.40 21.28
N SER A 349 -9.35 25.29 20.61
CA SER A 349 -7.99 24.75 20.54
C SER A 349 -7.83 23.79 19.34
N LEU A 350 -6.59 23.46 18.96
CA LEU A 350 -6.31 22.41 17.97
C LEU A 350 -6.88 21.05 18.39
N PHE A 351 -6.92 20.78 19.69
CA PHE A 351 -7.51 19.56 20.23
C PHE A 351 -9.03 19.57 20.06
N HIS A 352 -9.70 20.66 20.44
CA HIS A 352 -11.13 20.85 20.23
C HIS A 352 -11.50 20.72 18.73
N LYS A 353 -10.70 21.32 17.83
CA LYS A 353 -10.85 21.14 16.37
C LYS A 353 -10.82 19.67 15.96
N LYS A 354 -9.87 18.88 16.47
CA LYS A 354 -9.77 17.44 16.18
C LYS A 354 -10.96 16.65 16.74
N VAL A 355 -11.46 16.96 17.94
CA VAL A 355 -12.62 16.24 18.51
C VAL A 355 -13.87 16.54 17.69
N VAL A 356 -14.14 17.81 17.39
CA VAL A 356 -15.28 18.23 16.57
C VAL A 356 -15.22 17.59 15.17
N GLY A 357 -14.05 17.58 14.53
CA GLY A 357 -13.88 16.90 13.25
C GLY A 357 -14.18 15.39 13.32
N ALA A 358 -13.79 14.73 14.41
CA ALA A 358 -14.08 13.31 14.62
C ALA A 358 -15.58 13.04 14.83
N ILE A 359 -16.31 13.96 15.49
CA ILE A 359 -17.76 13.90 15.65
C ILE A 359 -18.45 14.03 14.29
N ILE A 360 -18.08 15.04 13.49
CA ILE A 360 -18.68 15.23 12.15
C ILE A 360 -18.43 14.02 11.26
N ILE A 361 -17.21 13.49 11.25
CA ILE A 361 -16.85 12.27 10.51
C ILE A 361 -17.62 11.04 11.02
N GLY A 362 -17.84 10.94 12.33
CA GLY A 362 -18.69 9.91 12.94
C GLY A 362 -20.15 10.03 12.52
N LEU A 363 -20.72 11.24 12.54
CA LEU A 363 -22.09 11.52 12.10
C LEU A 363 -22.28 11.11 10.64
N ILE A 364 -21.37 11.53 9.76
CA ILE A 364 -21.35 11.13 8.35
C ILE A 364 -21.46 9.60 8.21
N TYR A 365 -20.63 8.87 8.96
CA TYR A 365 -20.64 7.41 8.89
C TYR A 365 -21.93 6.80 9.43
N GLN A 366 -22.44 7.27 10.57
CA GLN A 366 -23.64 6.70 11.18
C GLN A 366 -24.90 7.03 10.38
N ILE A 367 -24.99 8.23 9.77
CA ILE A 367 -26.06 8.59 8.82
C ILE A 367 -26.02 7.62 7.63
N TRP A 368 -24.85 7.44 7.03
CA TRP A 368 -24.68 6.50 5.92
C TRP A 368 -25.02 5.05 6.31
N ALA A 369 -24.57 4.61 7.48
CA ALA A 369 -24.80 3.26 7.98
C ALA A 369 -26.29 3.02 8.25
N ALA A 370 -26.97 3.98 8.87
CA ALA A 370 -28.38 3.83 9.17
C ALA A 370 -29.26 3.94 7.93
N ARG A 371 -28.91 4.81 6.95
CA ARG A 371 -29.52 4.78 5.61
C ARG A 371 -29.46 3.37 5.01
N ASN A 372 -28.30 2.71 5.08
CA ASN A 372 -28.14 1.36 4.54
C ASN A 372 -28.95 0.32 5.33
N ARG A 373 -29.10 0.48 6.65
CA ARG A 373 -30.00 -0.35 7.47
C ARG A 373 -31.47 -0.13 7.13
N CYS A 374 -31.90 1.11 6.88
CA CYS A 374 -33.25 1.39 6.41
C CYS A 374 -33.51 0.69 5.07
N LEU A 375 -32.52 0.77 4.15
CA LEU A 375 -32.65 0.17 2.82
C LEU A 375 -32.62 -1.37 2.82
N HIS A 376 -31.73 -1.99 3.59
CA HIS A 376 -31.50 -3.44 3.53
C HIS A 376 -32.19 -4.24 4.64
N ASP A 377 -32.31 -3.66 5.83
CA ASP A 377 -32.81 -4.35 7.03
C ASP A 377 -34.18 -3.82 7.48
N GLY A 378 -34.71 -2.76 6.83
CA GLY A 378 -35.99 -2.13 7.20
C GLY A 378 -35.98 -1.43 8.56
N ILE A 379 -34.82 -1.21 9.18
CA ILE A 379 -34.71 -0.62 10.52
C ILE A 379 -34.90 0.90 10.45
N PRO A 380 -35.83 1.50 11.21
CA PRO A 380 -36.11 2.94 11.14
C PRO A 380 -34.97 3.79 11.71
N TRP A 381 -34.75 4.96 11.10
CA TRP A 381 -33.78 5.96 11.54
C TRP A 381 -34.25 6.68 12.81
N ARG A 382 -33.37 6.79 13.82
CA ARG A 382 -33.60 7.60 15.03
C ARG A 382 -32.41 8.50 15.31
N LEU A 383 -32.66 9.81 15.35
CA LEU A 383 -31.65 10.85 15.50
C LEU A 383 -30.86 10.72 16.81
N GLU A 384 -31.55 10.51 17.92
CA GLU A 384 -30.96 10.41 19.27
C GLU A 384 -30.00 9.22 19.39
N VAL A 385 -30.36 8.08 18.79
CA VAL A 385 -29.53 6.86 18.81
C VAL A 385 -28.21 7.10 18.08
N VAL A 386 -28.26 7.81 16.94
CA VAL A 386 -27.07 8.12 16.15
C VAL A 386 -26.16 9.08 16.90
N VAL A 387 -26.71 10.15 17.47
CA VAL A 387 -25.94 11.13 18.24
C VAL A 387 -25.27 10.45 19.44
N LYS A 388 -26.02 9.70 20.24
CA LYS A 388 -25.48 8.96 21.41
C LYS A 388 -24.36 8.01 21.01
N ARG A 389 -24.53 7.28 19.89
CA ARG A 389 -23.53 6.36 19.38
C ARG A 389 -22.25 7.08 18.96
N VAL A 390 -22.33 8.16 18.17
CA VAL A 390 -21.15 8.93 17.76
C VAL A 390 -20.40 9.48 18.96
N MET A 391 -21.11 10.05 19.93
CA MET A 391 -20.50 10.58 21.15
C MET A 391 -19.74 9.50 21.91
N SER A 392 -20.36 8.34 22.14
CA SER A 392 -19.69 7.21 22.78
C SER A 392 -18.43 6.75 22.03
N GLU A 393 -18.50 6.62 20.70
CA GLU A 393 -17.37 6.18 19.87
C GLU A 393 -16.21 7.19 19.90
N VAL A 394 -16.51 8.49 19.85
CA VAL A 394 -15.49 9.55 19.90
C VAL A 394 -14.85 9.64 21.28
N ILE A 395 -15.63 9.55 22.37
CA ILE A 395 -15.11 9.56 23.74
C ILE A 395 -14.14 8.38 23.94
N VAL A 396 -14.53 7.18 23.50
CA VAL A 396 -13.67 5.99 23.57
C VAL A 396 -12.38 6.20 22.76
N CYS A 397 -12.46 6.78 21.56
CA CYS A 397 -11.29 7.08 20.74
C CYS A 397 -10.35 8.09 21.39
N CYS A 398 -10.89 9.15 22.00
CA CYS A 398 -10.11 10.13 22.73
C CYS A 398 -9.36 9.48 23.89
N ARG A 399 -10.03 8.62 24.68
CA ARG A 399 -9.39 7.90 25.81
C ARG A 399 -8.25 6.98 25.39
N HIS A 400 -8.35 6.34 24.22
CA HIS A 400 -7.32 5.39 23.75
C HIS A 400 -6.14 6.05 23.02
N LYS A 401 -6.39 7.15 22.30
CA LYS A 401 -5.39 7.72 21.36
C LYS A 401 -4.68 8.97 21.88
N ILE A 402 -5.07 9.49 23.03
CA ILE A 402 -4.61 10.79 23.54
C ILE A 402 -3.96 10.58 24.88
N SER A 403 -2.89 11.34 25.14
CA SER A 403 -2.20 11.30 26.41
C SER A 403 -3.11 11.74 27.56
N THR A 404 -2.98 11.05 28.69
CA THR A 404 -3.76 11.30 29.91
C THR A 404 -3.69 12.75 30.42
N PRO A 405 -2.58 13.51 30.33
CA PRO A 405 -2.55 14.90 30.79
C PRO A 405 -3.44 15.84 29.96
N VAL A 406 -3.53 15.61 28.65
CA VAL A 406 -4.38 16.42 27.76
C VAL A 406 -5.85 16.12 28.05
N LEU A 407 -6.21 14.84 28.28
CA LEU A 407 -7.58 14.46 28.62
C LEU A 407 -8.04 15.09 29.95
N ARG A 408 -7.19 15.09 30.99
CA ARG A 408 -7.51 15.72 32.29
C ARG A 408 -7.84 17.21 32.16
N ARG A 409 -7.11 17.94 31.30
CA ARG A 409 -7.35 19.37 31.04
C ARG A 409 -8.72 19.65 30.42
N TYR A 410 -9.28 18.69 29.70
CA TYR A 410 -10.57 18.82 29.01
C TYR A 410 -11.67 17.92 29.62
N GLN A 411 -11.42 17.35 30.80
CA GLN A 411 -12.30 16.37 31.44
C GLN A 411 -13.71 16.93 31.67
N THR A 412 -13.82 18.15 32.23
CA THR A 412 -15.10 18.83 32.46
C THR A 412 -15.92 19.04 31.19
N TRP A 413 -15.24 19.34 30.07
CA TRP A 413 -15.87 19.43 28.77
C TRP A 413 -16.27 18.06 28.23
N PHE A 414 -15.46 17.02 28.41
CA PHE A 414 -15.82 15.65 28.05
C PHE A 414 -17.00 15.11 28.87
N ASP A 415 -17.09 15.46 30.14
CA ASP A 415 -18.19 15.05 31.01
C ASP A 415 -19.50 15.76 30.60
N SER A 416 -19.43 16.98 30.08
CA SER A 416 -20.60 17.67 29.47
C SER A 416 -21.05 17.07 28.12
N LEU A 417 -20.20 16.22 27.52
CA LEU A 417 -20.44 15.56 26.24
C LEU A 417 -20.97 14.12 26.38
N ALA A 418 -20.75 13.49 27.54
CA ALA A 418 -21.37 12.23 27.92
C ALA A 418 -22.88 12.41 28.19
#